data_AF-A0A377I8M3-F1
#
_entry.id   AF-A0A377I8M3-F1
#
_cell.length_a   1.000
_cell.length_b   1.000
_cell.length_c   1.000
_cell.angle_alpha   90.00
_cell.angle_beta   90.00
_cell.angle_gamma   90.00
#
_symmetry.space_group_name_H-M   'P 1'
#
loop_
_entity.id
_entity.type
_entity.pdbx_description
1 polymer ?
#
loop_
_entity_poly.entity_id
_entity_poly.type
_entity_poly.pdbx_seq_one_letter_code
_entity_poly.pdbx_strand_id
1 'polypeptide(L)'
;MQFKNFLDSLPDATLWAGKRFYQRHDVHLNDFYYWDISGPGAGVENIDVGVGKLSFAVTRNTEQGGAYGWNYNPITKKWESTRDLDKDVYNDVFDVRLADLEVNKNGKLEIGLDYGNSHTKNHASRVEGASKNGYMLTLEHTQGEFFGGFNKFTVQYATDAMTSWSTGHSQGGSNTNKGHMLRLINQGVVAPSDKVEVMYALIYEKTDLDNHQGKTWYSAGVRPMYKWTDTMSTLVEVGYDRIKDQQTGLKN
;
A
#
# COMPACT_ATOMS: atom_id res chain seq x y z
N MET A 1 -18.51 -11.40 3.16
CA MET A 1 -19.33 -12.07 2.13
C MET A 1 -19.11 -11.39 0.79
N GLN A 2 -19.34 -12.09 -0.32
CA GLN A 2 -19.22 -11.57 -1.69
C GLN A 2 -20.47 -11.95 -2.47
N PHE A 3 -21.02 -11.01 -3.24
CA PHE A 3 -22.19 -11.16 -4.09
C PHE A 3 -21.80 -10.79 -5.52
N LYS A 4 -21.64 -11.81 -6.36
CA LYS A 4 -21.31 -11.65 -7.79
C LYS A 4 -22.59 -11.39 -8.58
N ASN A 5 -22.50 -10.60 -9.66
CA ASN A 5 -23.65 -10.27 -10.52
C ASN A 5 -24.83 -9.74 -9.70
N PHE A 6 -24.54 -8.88 -8.71
CA PHE A 6 -25.54 -8.42 -7.75
C PHE A 6 -26.54 -7.41 -8.35
N LEU A 7 -26.22 -6.84 -9.51
CA LEU A 7 -27.08 -5.93 -10.27
C LEU A 7 -26.98 -6.26 -11.77
N ASP A 8 -28.12 -6.39 -12.44
CA ASP A 8 -28.19 -6.64 -13.89
C ASP A 8 -27.52 -5.53 -14.72
N SER A 9 -27.53 -4.30 -14.22
CA SER A 9 -26.88 -3.15 -14.86
C SER A 9 -25.35 -3.15 -14.72
N LEU A 10 -24.78 -4.02 -13.89
CA LEU A 10 -23.34 -4.15 -13.64
C LEU A 10 -22.94 -5.64 -13.75
N PRO A 11 -22.94 -6.21 -14.97
CA PRO A 11 -22.52 -7.59 -15.16
C PRO A 11 -21.07 -7.78 -14.69
N ASP A 12 -20.78 -8.96 -14.11
CA ASP A 12 -19.51 -9.39 -13.54
C ASP A 12 -19.01 -8.61 -12.30
N ALA A 13 -19.68 -7.52 -11.93
CA ALA A 13 -19.34 -6.78 -10.73
C ALA A 13 -19.62 -7.60 -9.47
N THR A 14 -18.75 -7.44 -8.46
CA THR A 14 -18.86 -8.13 -7.18
C THR A 14 -19.00 -7.13 -6.04
N LEU A 15 -20.12 -7.17 -5.34
CA LEU A 15 -20.31 -6.43 -4.09
C LEU A 15 -19.77 -7.25 -2.92
N TRP A 16 -19.05 -6.64 -2.00
CA TRP A 16 -18.54 -7.33 -0.81
C TRP A 16 -18.59 -6.47 0.45
N ALA A 17 -18.68 -7.14 1.60
CA ALA A 17 -18.60 -6.54 2.92
C ALA A 17 -18.01 -7.52 3.95
N GLY A 18 -17.23 -7.01 4.88
CA GLY A 18 -16.58 -7.76 5.96
C GLY A 18 -15.07 -7.54 6.02
N LYS A 19 -14.37 -8.33 6.84
CA LYS A 19 -12.90 -8.32 6.87
C LYS A 19 -12.37 -9.13 5.69
N ARG A 20 -11.54 -8.52 4.84
CA ARG A 20 -11.07 -9.14 3.59
C ARG A 20 -9.61 -8.76 3.29
N PHE A 21 -8.87 -9.70 2.71
CA PHE A 21 -7.66 -9.39 1.95
C PHE A 21 -8.07 -8.85 0.58
N TYR A 22 -7.93 -7.54 0.39
CA TYR A 22 -8.49 -6.84 -0.77
C TYR A 22 -7.37 -6.49 -1.76
N GLN A 23 -7.38 -7.18 -2.91
CA GLN A 23 -6.54 -6.91 -4.09
C GLN A 23 -5.10 -6.49 -3.73
N ARG A 24 -4.42 -7.36 -2.98
CA ARG A 24 -3.06 -7.07 -2.48
C ARG A 24 -2.02 -7.28 -3.58
N HIS A 25 -1.02 -6.40 -3.61
CA HIS A 25 0.14 -6.54 -4.48
C HIS A 25 1.41 -6.66 -3.65
N ASP A 26 2.20 -7.68 -3.96
CA ASP A 26 3.44 -8.02 -3.26
C ASP A 26 4.60 -8.27 -4.22
N VAL A 27 5.81 -8.11 -3.67
CA VAL A 27 7.05 -8.62 -4.24
C VAL A 27 7.37 -9.94 -3.55
N HIS A 28 7.06 -11.04 -4.24
CA HIS A 28 7.19 -12.37 -3.67
C HIS A 28 8.63 -12.72 -3.23
N LEU A 29 9.64 -12.17 -3.90
CA LEU A 29 11.04 -12.45 -3.60
C LEU A 29 11.43 -12.05 -2.17
N ASN A 30 10.87 -10.97 -1.64
CA ASN A 30 11.21 -10.44 -0.32
C ASN A 30 9.99 -10.24 0.61
N ASP A 31 8.87 -10.90 0.30
CA ASP A 31 7.60 -10.83 1.06
C ASP A 31 7.13 -9.38 1.34
N PHE A 32 7.35 -8.48 0.37
CA PHE A 32 7.07 -7.06 0.53
C PHE A 32 5.74 -6.68 -0.14
N TYR A 33 4.70 -6.46 0.66
CA TYR A 33 3.44 -5.88 0.21
C TYR A 33 3.61 -4.37 -0.01
N TYR A 34 3.38 -3.91 -1.24
CA TYR A 34 3.49 -2.49 -1.58
C TYR A 34 2.15 -1.83 -1.84
N TRP A 35 1.08 -2.62 -2.01
CA TRP A 35 -0.28 -2.14 -2.08
C TRP A 35 -1.23 -3.10 -1.36
N ASP A 36 -1.54 -2.79 -0.11
CA ASP A 36 -2.40 -3.55 0.79
C ASP A 36 -3.20 -2.59 1.68
N ILE A 37 -4.51 -2.54 1.45
CA ILE A 37 -5.49 -1.79 2.28
C ILE A 37 -6.38 -2.74 3.08
N SER A 38 -5.97 -3.99 3.24
CA SER A 38 -6.81 -5.06 3.78
C SER A 38 -7.30 -4.78 5.19
N GLY A 39 -8.55 -5.12 5.45
CA GLY A 39 -9.16 -4.86 6.75
C GLY A 39 -10.67 -5.06 6.72
N PRO A 40 -11.36 -4.69 7.80
CA PRO A 40 -12.80 -4.50 7.77
C PRO A 40 -13.17 -3.44 6.73
N GLY A 41 -14.09 -3.77 5.83
CA GLY A 41 -14.50 -2.84 4.78
C GLY A 41 -15.71 -3.33 3.99
N ALA A 42 -15.99 -2.58 2.93
CA ALA A 42 -16.96 -2.93 1.91
C ALA A 42 -16.55 -2.29 0.58
N GLY A 43 -17.03 -2.84 -0.53
CA GLY A 43 -16.72 -2.30 -1.84
C GLY A 43 -17.45 -3.00 -2.98
N VAL A 44 -17.31 -2.44 -4.16
CA VAL A 44 -17.76 -3.03 -5.42
C VAL A 44 -16.54 -3.14 -6.34
N GLU A 45 -16.26 -4.34 -6.83
CA GLU A 45 -15.10 -4.60 -7.69
C GLU A 45 -15.54 -5.10 -9.07
N ASN A 46 -14.64 -4.97 -10.04
CA ASN A 46 -14.80 -5.47 -11.41
C ASN A 46 -15.97 -4.86 -12.19
N ILE A 47 -16.30 -3.59 -11.94
CA ILE A 47 -17.26 -2.85 -12.77
C ILE A 47 -16.65 -2.67 -14.15
N ASP A 48 -17.29 -3.24 -15.18
CA ASP A 48 -16.88 -3.03 -16.55
C ASP A 48 -17.19 -1.60 -17.00
N VAL A 49 -16.15 -0.85 -17.40
CA VAL A 49 -16.29 0.52 -17.94
C VAL A 49 -15.86 0.60 -19.41
N GLY A 50 -15.81 -0.54 -20.11
CA GLY A 50 -15.49 -0.68 -21.53
C GLY A 50 -14.00 -0.70 -21.82
N VAL A 51 -13.24 0.23 -21.23
CA VAL A 51 -11.77 0.32 -21.42
C VAL A 51 -10.97 -0.52 -20.44
N GLY A 52 -11.60 -0.98 -19.36
CA GLY A 52 -10.97 -1.67 -18.24
C GLY A 52 -11.97 -1.98 -17.14
N LYS A 53 -11.47 -2.33 -15.95
CA LYS A 53 -12.27 -2.71 -14.78
C LYS A 53 -12.10 -1.71 -13.65
N LEU A 54 -13.20 -1.10 -13.23
CA LEU A 54 -13.26 -0.12 -12.14
C LEU A 54 -13.65 -0.82 -10.83
N SER A 55 -12.93 -0.51 -9.75
CA SER A 55 -13.23 -0.99 -8.40
C SER A 55 -13.23 0.17 -7.41
N PHE A 56 -14.13 0.10 -6.43
CA PHE A 56 -14.24 1.03 -5.32
C PHE A 56 -14.29 0.27 -4.01
N ALA A 57 -13.50 0.68 -3.02
CA ALA A 57 -13.54 0.12 -1.69
C ALA A 57 -13.40 1.18 -0.60
N VAL A 58 -13.96 0.89 0.56
CA VAL A 58 -13.65 1.59 1.80
C VAL A 58 -13.23 0.57 2.84
N THR A 59 -12.03 0.72 3.38
CA THR A 59 -11.51 -0.12 4.44
C THR A 59 -11.12 0.72 5.65
N ARG A 60 -10.99 0.06 6.81
CA ARG A 60 -10.59 0.71 8.05
C ARG A 60 -9.39 0.03 8.68
N ASN A 61 -8.42 0.83 9.11
CA ASN A 61 -7.43 0.44 10.11
C ASN A 61 -7.53 1.33 11.35
N THR A 62 -6.94 0.89 12.46
CA THR A 62 -7.05 1.60 13.75
C THR A 62 -5.68 1.70 14.37
N GLU A 63 -5.30 2.91 14.75
CA GLU A 63 -4.14 3.18 15.57
C GLU A 63 -4.55 2.97 17.03
N GLN A 64 -3.84 2.10 17.73
CA GLN A 64 -3.99 1.96 19.17
C GLN A 64 -3.35 3.18 19.83
N GLY A 65 -4.17 4.02 20.46
CA GLY A 65 -3.72 5.34 20.91
C GLY A 65 -3.53 6.37 19.78
N GLY A 66 -2.91 7.51 20.11
CA GLY A 66 -2.69 8.62 19.17
C GLY A 66 -3.69 9.78 19.30
N ALA A 67 -4.71 9.63 20.15
CA ALA A 67 -5.57 10.71 20.59
C ALA A 67 -5.66 10.75 22.12
N TYR A 68 -6.03 11.90 22.65
CA TYR A 68 -6.24 12.14 24.07
C TYR A 68 -7.68 12.59 24.35
N GLY A 69 -8.18 12.23 25.52
CA GLY A 69 -9.49 12.66 26.00
C GLY A 69 -9.46 14.05 26.64
N TRP A 70 -10.65 14.57 26.93
CA TRP A 70 -10.85 15.82 27.67
C TRP A 70 -11.72 15.56 28.90
N ASN A 71 -11.31 16.10 30.04
CA ASN A 71 -12.06 16.05 31.27
C ASN A 71 -12.50 17.46 31.68
N TYR A 72 -13.75 17.60 32.13
CA TYR A 72 -14.21 18.85 32.68
C TYR A 72 -13.70 19.00 34.11
N ASN A 73 -12.94 20.05 34.38
CA ASN A 73 -12.51 20.41 35.71
C ASN A 73 -13.55 21.34 36.35
N PRO A 74 -14.33 20.88 37.35
CA PRO A 74 -15.39 21.68 37.95
C PRO A 74 -14.88 22.84 38.80
N ILE A 75 -13.60 22.81 39.23
CA ILE A 75 -12.97 23.87 40.01
C ILE A 75 -12.57 25.02 39.10
N THR A 76 -11.88 24.73 37.99
CA THR A 76 -11.42 25.75 37.04
C THR A 76 -12.50 26.13 36.01
N LYS A 77 -13.60 25.37 35.97
CA LYS A 77 -14.70 25.45 34.98
C LYS A 77 -14.21 25.33 33.53
N LYS A 78 -13.10 24.62 33.31
CA LYS A 78 -12.48 24.43 32.00
C LYS A 78 -12.40 22.95 31.62
N TRP A 79 -12.39 22.69 30.32
CA TRP A 79 -12.02 21.39 29.79
C TRP A 79 -10.50 21.30 29.72
N GLU A 80 -9.95 20.25 30.30
CA GLU A 80 -8.52 19.99 30.38
C GLU A 80 -8.21 18.68 29.66
N SER A 81 -7.19 18.71 28.79
CA SER A 81 -6.73 17.52 28.08
C SER A 81 -6.11 16.55 29.08
N THR A 82 -6.49 15.29 28.99
CA THR A 82 -5.85 14.19 29.73
C THR A 82 -4.37 14.04 29.39
N ARG A 83 -3.97 14.42 28.17
CA ARG A 83 -2.64 14.18 27.57
C ARG A 83 -2.21 12.72 27.52
N ASP A 84 -3.00 11.81 28.08
CA ASP A 84 -2.91 10.37 27.92
C ASP A 84 -3.27 10.05 26.47
N LEU A 85 -2.31 9.59 25.66
CA LEU A 85 -2.51 9.20 24.26
C LEU A 85 -3.20 7.83 24.14
N ASP A 86 -4.19 7.59 25.00
CA ASP A 86 -4.85 6.31 25.24
C ASP A 86 -6.13 6.11 24.41
N LYS A 87 -6.52 7.12 23.61
CA LYS A 87 -7.69 7.04 22.73
C LYS A 87 -7.27 6.63 21.32
N ASP A 88 -7.96 5.64 20.78
CA ASP A 88 -7.73 5.15 19.44
C ASP A 88 -8.07 6.20 18.37
N VAL A 89 -7.30 6.15 17.28
CA VAL A 89 -7.56 6.90 16.06
C VAL A 89 -7.98 5.93 14.97
N TYR A 90 -9.18 6.12 14.43
CA TYR A 90 -9.70 5.30 13.34
C TYR A 90 -9.32 5.94 12.01
N ASN A 91 -8.83 5.14 11.07
CA ASN A 91 -8.44 5.59 9.74
C ASN A 91 -9.30 4.88 8.71
N ASP A 92 -10.06 5.67 7.95
CA ASP A 92 -10.82 5.18 6.80
C ASP A 92 -10.02 5.44 5.53
N VAL A 93 -9.84 4.40 4.71
CA VAL A 93 -9.16 4.47 3.42
C VAL A 93 -10.20 4.28 2.33
N PHE A 94 -10.34 5.28 1.47
CA PHE A 94 -11.17 5.25 0.28
C PHE A 94 -10.29 4.93 -0.91
N ASP A 95 -10.54 3.80 -1.55
CA ASP A 95 -9.75 3.25 -2.66
C ASP A 95 -10.57 3.25 -3.95
N VAL A 96 -9.94 3.71 -5.02
CA VAL A 96 -10.47 3.66 -6.39
C VAL A 96 -9.40 3.10 -7.30
N ARG A 97 -9.72 2.06 -8.07
CA ARG A 97 -8.79 1.42 -9.01
C ARG A 97 -9.39 1.24 -10.38
N LEU A 98 -8.62 1.55 -11.41
CA LEU A 98 -8.92 1.24 -12.81
C LEU A 98 -7.84 0.31 -13.35
N ALA A 99 -8.19 -0.95 -13.51
CA ALA A 99 -7.30 -2.02 -13.93
C ALA A 99 -7.62 -2.51 -15.36
N ASP A 100 -6.79 -3.43 -15.85
CA ASP A 100 -6.94 -4.07 -17.17
C ASP A 100 -6.93 -3.11 -18.37
N LEU A 101 -6.31 -1.94 -18.23
CA LEU A 101 -6.14 -1.01 -19.35
C LEU A 101 -5.07 -1.53 -20.32
N GLU A 102 -5.47 -1.96 -21.51
CA GLU A 102 -4.52 -2.38 -22.56
C GLU A 102 -3.80 -1.16 -23.14
N VAL A 103 -2.53 -0.97 -22.79
CA VAL A 103 -1.73 0.20 -23.20
C VAL A 103 -0.72 -0.12 -24.30
N ASN A 104 -0.35 -1.39 -24.45
CA ASN A 104 0.48 -1.91 -25.54
C ASN A 104 0.26 -3.42 -25.69
N LYS A 105 0.85 -4.04 -26.74
CA LYS A 105 0.76 -5.50 -26.92
C LYS A 105 1.28 -6.24 -25.68
N ASN A 106 0.44 -7.09 -25.10
CA ASN A 106 0.68 -7.84 -23.86
C ASN A 106 0.95 -6.96 -22.62
N GLY A 107 0.65 -5.66 -22.69
CA GLY A 107 0.92 -4.70 -21.63
C GLY A 107 -0.38 -4.14 -21.05
N LYS A 108 -0.57 -4.31 -19.74
CA LYS A 108 -1.72 -3.80 -19.00
C LYS A 108 -1.28 -2.77 -17.98
N LEU A 109 -2.06 -1.71 -17.81
CA LEU A 109 -1.88 -0.69 -16.79
C LEU A 109 -3.01 -0.77 -15.74
N GLU A 110 -2.63 -0.64 -14.48
CA GLU A 110 -3.53 -0.39 -13.37
C GLU A 110 -3.18 0.96 -12.72
N ILE A 111 -4.22 1.75 -12.47
CA ILE A 111 -4.13 3.07 -11.84
C ILE A 111 -4.98 3.03 -10.57
N GLY A 112 -4.43 3.43 -9.45
CA GLY A 112 -5.15 3.48 -8.18
C GLY A 112 -4.94 4.76 -7.40
N LEU A 113 -5.99 5.22 -6.74
CA LEU A 113 -5.96 6.33 -5.79
C LEU A 113 -6.52 5.88 -4.44
N ASP A 114 -5.71 6.01 -3.40
CA ASP A 114 -6.11 5.82 -2.02
C ASP A 114 -6.17 7.18 -1.31
N TYR A 115 -7.27 7.47 -0.63
CA TYR A 115 -7.39 8.61 0.28
C TYR A 115 -7.62 8.11 1.71
N GLY A 116 -6.65 8.34 2.58
CA GLY A 116 -6.76 8.03 4.00
C GLY A 116 -7.24 9.23 4.78
N ASN A 117 -8.25 9.07 5.63
CA ASN A 117 -8.71 10.11 6.54
C ASN A 117 -9.02 9.54 7.92
N SER A 118 -8.44 10.16 8.94
CA SER A 118 -8.62 9.74 10.33
C SER A 118 -9.78 10.45 11.03
N HIS A 119 -10.34 9.80 12.05
CA HIS A 119 -11.32 10.35 12.98
C HIS A 119 -11.16 9.76 14.38
N THR A 120 -11.76 10.45 15.35
CA THR A 120 -11.75 10.09 16.77
C THR A 120 -13.19 9.98 17.29
N LYS A 121 -13.39 9.24 18.37
CA LYS A 121 -14.69 9.11 19.05
C LYS A 121 -14.71 9.86 20.38
N ASN A 122 -15.90 10.01 20.96
CA ASN A 122 -16.11 10.47 22.33
C ASN A 122 -15.38 11.79 22.68
N HIS A 123 -15.39 12.75 21.75
CA HIS A 123 -14.71 14.05 21.89
C HIS A 123 -13.19 13.98 22.11
N ALA A 124 -12.54 12.87 21.77
CA ALA A 124 -11.08 12.79 21.80
C ALA A 124 -10.46 13.67 20.71
N SER A 125 -9.30 14.24 21.01
CA SER A 125 -8.50 15.03 20.07
C SER A 125 -7.23 14.29 19.71
N ARG A 126 -6.88 14.28 18.43
CA ARG A 126 -5.56 13.79 17.96
C ARG A 126 -4.43 14.63 18.57
N VAL A 127 -3.21 14.13 18.54
CA VAL A 127 -2.03 14.94 18.86
C VAL A 127 -2.01 16.25 18.08
N GLU A 128 -1.45 17.28 18.71
CA GLU A 128 -1.30 18.57 18.05
C GLU A 128 -0.42 18.44 16.81
N GLY A 129 -0.87 19.03 15.71
CA GLY A 129 -0.17 18.94 14.43
C GLY A 129 -0.29 17.59 13.73
N ALA A 130 -1.19 16.68 14.15
CA ALA A 130 -1.42 15.42 13.43
C ALA A 130 -1.67 15.64 11.93
N SER A 131 -1.17 14.73 11.08
CA SER A 131 -1.35 14.76 9.62
C SER A 131 -2.82 14.63 9.23
N LYS A 132 -3.61 13.88 10.00
CA LYS A 132 -5.05 13.62 9.84
C LYS A 132 -5.40 12.81 8.60
N ASN A 133 -4.87 13.15 7.44
CA ASN A 133 -5.19 12.53 6.16
C ASN A 133 -3.97 12.52 5.23
N GLY A 134 -4.13 11.89 4.07
CA GLY A 134 -3.12 11.81 3.02
C GLY A 134 -3.65 11.06 1.81
N TYR A 135 -2.90 11.13 0.71
CA TYR A 135 -3.22 10.42 -0.54
C TYR A 135 -2.11 9.47 -0.91
N MET A 136 -2.44 8.43 -1.67
CA MET A 136 -1.46 7.58 -2.33
C MET A 136 -1.94 7.27 -3.76
N LEU A 137 -1.10 7.60 -4.74
CA LEU A 137 -1.31 7.28 -6.15
C LEU A 137 -0.42 6.09 -6.50
N THR A 138 -0.99 5.07 -7.13
CA THR A 138 -0.27 3.90 -7.64
C THR A 138 -0.48 3.76 -9.15
N LEU A 139 0.62 3.56 -9.88
CA LEU A 139 0.62 3.19 -11.29
C LEU A 139 1.40 1.87 -11.41
N GLU A 140 0.76 0.80 -11.88
CA GLU A 140 1.39 -0.50 -12.09
C GLU A 140 1.23 -0.93 -13.56
N HIS A 141 2.33 -1.04 -14.29
CA HIS A 141 2.38 -1.64 -15.62
C HIS A 141 2.81 -3.11 -15.51
N THR A 142 2.02 -4.02 -16.05
CA THR A 142 2.37 -5.43 -16.20
C THR A 142 2.59 -5.75 -17.67
N GLN A 143 3.82 -6.11 -18.02
CA GLN A 143 4.21 -6.63 -19.33
C GLN A 143 4.26 -8.15 -19.31
N GLY A 144 3.35 -8.79 -20.02
CA GLY A 144 3.40 -10.22 -20.33
C GLY A 144 4.35 -10.53 -21.47
N GLU A 145 4.68 -11.82 -21.62
CA GLU A 145 5.65 -12.34 -22.60
C GLU A 145 7.02 -11.67 -22.52
N PHE A 146 7.39 -11.17 -21.34
CA PHE A 146 8.68 -10.54 -21.10
C PHE A 146 9.75 -11.61 -20.89
N PHE A 147 10.53 -11.90 -21.92
CA PHE A 147 11.56 -12.95 -21.94
C PHE A 147 11.04 -14.29 -21.39
N GLY A 148 9.88 -14.74 -21.87
CA GLY A 148 9.26 -16.01 -21.45
C GLY A 148 8.50 -15.96 -20.12
N GLY A 149 8.43 -14.80 -19.45
CA GLY A 149 7.61 -14.60 -18.26
C GLY A 149 6.92 -13.24 -18.26
N PHE A 150 7.09 -12.47 -17.19
CA PHE A 150 6.46 -11.16 -17.02
C PHE A 150 7.38 -10.17 -16.30
N ASN A 151 7.13 -8.89 -16.53
CA ASN A 151 7.73 -7.79 -15.79
C ASN A 151 6.63 -6.84 -15.29
N LYS A 152 6.70 -6.47 -14.01
CA LYS A 152 5.89 -5.41 -13.42
C LYS A 152 6.76 -4.21 -13.09
N PHE A 153 6.29 -3.03 -13.47
CA PHE A 153 6.88 -1.76 -13.07
C PHE A 153 5.83 -0.92 -12.34
N THR A 154 6.13 -0.58 -11.09
CA THR A 154 5.22 0.16 -10.21
C THR A 154 5.84 1.49 -9.81
N VAL A 155 5.06 2.56 -9.89
CA VAL A 155 5.37 3.88 -9.34
C VAL A 155 4.32 4.23 -8.31
N GLN A 156 4.74 4.64 -7.11
CA GLN A 156 3.83 5.10 -6.07
C GLN A 156 4.28 6.44 -5.51
N TYR A 157 3.33 7.32 -5.27
CA TYR A 157 3.54 8.58 -4.56
C TYR A 157 2.53 8.71 -3.44
N ALA A 158 3.00 8.87 -2.20
CA ALA A 158 2.14 9.01 -1.03
C ALA A 158 2.43 10.29 -0.24
N THR A 159 1.44 10.83 0.45
CA THR A 159 1.55 12.04 1.26
C THR A 159 1.11 11.80 2.70
N ASP A 160 1.76 12.50 3.63
CA ASP A 160 1.34 12.64 5.02
C ASP A 160 0.94 11.32 5.69
N ALA A 161 -0.33 11.18 6.09
CA ALA A 161 -0.81 9.99 6.81
C ALA A 161 -0.61 8.68 6.04
N MET A 162 -0.46 8.72 4.71
CA MET A 162 -0.24 7.54 3.86
C MET A 162 1.23 7.12 3.77
N THR A 163 2.17 7.91 4.32
CA THR A 163 3.61 7.59 4.27
C THR A 163 4.05 6.57 5.33
N SER A 164 3.28 6.41 6.41
CA SER A 164 3.70 5.63 7.58
C SER A 164 3.84 4.13 7.34
N TRP A 165 2.80 3.52 6.75
CA TRP A 165 2.72 2.07 6.60
C TRP A 165 3.25 1.59 5.26
N SER A 166 3.53 2.51 4.33
CA SER A 166 4.14 2.17 3.04
C SER A 166 3.34 1.14 2.22
N THR A 167 2.04 0.96 2.49
CA THR A 167 1.20 -0.11 1.91
C THR A 167 -0.11 0.41 1.34
N GLY A 168 -0.60 1.58 1.77
CA GLY A 168 -1.98 2.03 1.52
C GLY A 168 -2.80 2.14 2.82
N HIS A 169 -2.30 1.60 3.94
CA HIS A 169 -2.83 1.93 5.25
C HIS A 169 -2.45 3.35 5.71
N SER A 170 -3.41 4.05 6.31
CA SER A 170 -3.23 5.42 6.78
C SER A 170 -2.94 5.50 8.28
N GLN A 171 -2.15 6.50 8.70
CA GLN A 171 -1.84 6.80 10.09
C GLN A 171 -2.04 8.30 10.39
N GLY A 172 -3.30 8.75 10.40
CA GLY A 172 -3.63 10.16 10.58
C GLY A 172 -3.54 10.68 12.03
N GLY A 173 -3.31 9.80 13.00
CA GLY A 173 -3.11 10.13 14.41
C GLY A 173 -1.71 10.64 14.74
N SER A 174 -0.72 10.48 13.85
CA SER A 174 0.66 10.94 14.06
C SER A 174 0.90 12.36 13.55
N ASN A 175 1.80 13.10 14.20
CA ASN A 175 2.34 14.39 13.72
C ASN A 175 3.76 14.28 13.14
N THR A 176 4.34 13.08 13.12
CA THR A 176 5.72 12.84 12.66
C THR A 176 5.83 12.36 11.22
N ASN A 177 4.70 12.11 10.56
CA ASN A 177 4.63 11.53 9.21
C ASN A 177 4.22 12.53 8.13
N LYS A 178 4.28 13.83 8.43
CA LYS A 178 4.07 14.86 7.40
C LYS A 178 5.22 14.87 6.41
N GLY A 179 4.90 14.95 5.13
CA GLY A 179 5.86 14.84 4.05
C GLY A 179 5.36 13.94 2.92
N HIS A 180 6.27 13.29 2.22
CA HIS A 180 5.94 12.47 1.05
C HIS A 180 6.83 11.25 0.89
N MET A 181 6.31 10.25 0.18
CA MET A 181 7.03 9.05 -0.24
C MET A 181 6.97 8.91 -1.75
N LEU A 182 8.10 8.64 -2.39
CA LEU A 182 8.19 8.15 -3.76
C LEU A 182 8.72 6.71 -3.73
N ARG A 183 8.03 5.80 -4.41
CA ARG A 183 8.49 4.41 -4.59
C ARG A 183 8.50 4.02 -6.06
N LEU A 184 9.56 3.33 -6.44
CA LEU A 184 9.72 2.65 -7.72
C LEU A 184 10.00 1.18 -7.44
N ILE A 185 9.21 0.28 -8.02
CA ILE A 185 9.43 -1.17 -7.95
C ILE A 185 9.51 -1.71 -9.36
N ASN A 186 10.54 -2.48 -9.65
CA ASN A 186 10.61 -3.30 -10.85
C ASN A 186 10.83 -4.75 -10.46
N GLN A 187 9.90 -5.63 -10.82
CA GLN A 187 9.95 -7.03 -10.44
C GLN A 187 9.45 -7.92 -11.57
N GLY A 188 9.82 -9.18 -11.56
CA GLY A 188 9.35 -10.09 -12.58
C GLY A 188 9.95 -11.48 -12.49
N VAL A 189 9.53 -12.29 -13.46
CA VAL A 189 10.09 -13.61 -13.74
C VAL A 189 10.42 -13.65 -15.22
N VAL A 190 11.63 -14.09 -15.54
CA VAL A 190 12.07 -14.35 -16.92
C VAL A 190 12.52 -15.80 -17.07
N ALA A 191 12.32 -16.36 -18.25
CA ALA A 191 12.70 -17.72 -18.60
C ALA A 191 13.65 -17.69 -19.81
N PRO A 192 14.95 -17.41 -19.62
CA PRO A 192 15.92 -17.34 -20.72
C PRO A 192 16.14 -18.67 -21.46
N SER A 193 15.72 -19.81 -20.88
CA SER A 193 15.73 -21.13 -21.52
C SER A 193 14.75 -22.06 -20.81
N ASP A 194 14.46 -23.23 -21.40
CA ASP A 194 13.56 -24.23 -20.81
C ASP A 194 14.03 -24.75 -19.44
N LYS A 195 15.33 -24.64 -19.13
CA LYS A 195 15.92 -25.12 -17.87
C LYS A 195 16.15 -24.03 -16.83
N VAL A 196 16.01 -22.75 -17.18
CA VAL A 196 16.38 -21.64 -16.31
C VAL A 196 15.23 -20.66 -16.20
N GLU A 197 14.81 -20.39 -14.97
CA GLU A 197 13.91 -19.30 -14.62
C GLU A 197 14.61 -18.37 -13.63
N VAL A 198 14.38 -17.07 -13.76
CA VAL A 198 14.99 -16.07 -12.89
C VAL A 198 13.92 -15.12 -12.41
N MET A 199 13.71 -15.11 -11.10
CA MET A 199 12.93 -14.06 -10.44
C MET A 199 13.86 -12.92 -10.05
N TYR A 200 13.42 -11.68 -10.17
CA TYR A 200 14.17 -10.51 -9.72
C TYR A 200 13.25 -9.46 -9.12
N ALA A 201 13.82 -8.63 -8.25
CA ALA A 201 13.15 -7.46 -7.70
C ALA A 201 14.17 -6.33 -7.49
N LEU A 202 13.76 -5.12 -7.84
CA LEU A 202 14.48 -3.87 -7.63
C LEU A 202 13.50 -2.89 -6.98
N ILE A 203 13.87 -2.34 -5.83
CA ILE A 203 13.04 -1.39 -5.08
C ILE A 203 13.89 -0.15 -4.80
N TYR A 204 13.31 1.00 -5.10
CA TYR A 204 13.74 2.29 -4.60
C TYR A 204 12.58 2.94 -3.87
N GLU A 205 12.78 3.32 -2.62
CA GLU A 205 11.81 4.07 -1.85
C GLU A 205 12.51 5.25 -1.19
N LYS A 206 11.97 6.45 -1.38
CA LYS A 206 12.38 7.64 -0.64
C LYS A 206 11.19 8.17 0.12
N THR A 207 11.27 8.12 1.44
CA THR A 207 10.35 8.79 2.36
C THR A 207 11.04 10.03 2.89
N ASP A 208 10.51 11.20 2.54
CA ASP A 208 11.02 12.53 2.88
C ASP A 208 10.01 13.21 3.81
N LEU A 209 10.34 13.29 5.10
CA LEU A 209 9.45 13.81 6.14
C LEU A 209 9.92 15.17 6.62
N ASP A 210 8.97 16.04 6.99
CA ASP A 210 9.23 17.40 7.44
C ASP A 210 10.12 17.45 8.70
N ASN A 211 9.99 16.45 9.57
CA ASN A 211 10.79 16.32 10.79
C ASN A 211 12.19 15.70 10.53
N HIS A 212 12.53 15.45 9.27
CA HIS A 212 13.79 14.84 8.82
C HIS A 212 14.02 13.40 9.31
N GLN A 213 12.98 12.71 9.81
CA GLN A 213 13.06 11.32 10.29
C GLN A 213 12.67 10.29 9.22
N GLY A 214 12.64 10.69 7.95
CA GLY A 214 12.45 9.79 6.82
C GLY A 214 13.70 8.97 6.48
N LYS A 215 13.65 8.25 5.36
CA LYS A 215 14.71 7.35 4.90
C LYS A 215 14.67 7.16 3.39
N THR A 216 15.81 6.80 2.80
CA THR A 216 15.90 6.28 1.43
C THR A 216 16.33 4.82 1.48
N TRP A 217 15.54 3.92 0.93
CA TRP A 217 15.79 2.49 0.85
C TRP A 217 16.02 2.06 -0.60
N TYR A 218 17.06 1.27 -0.80
CA TYR A 218 17.34 0.53 -2.02
C TYR A 218 17.34 -0.96 -1.67
N SER A 219 16.62 -1.76 -2.43
CA SER A 219 16.64 -3.22 -2.35
C SER A 219 16.83 -3.80 -3.74
N ALA A 220 17.65 -4.82 -3.86
CA ALA A 220 17.82 -5.58 -5.08
C ALA A 220 17.95 -7.05 -4.74
N GLY A 221 17.22 -7.90 -5.47
CA GLY A 221 17.27 -9.34 -5.28
C GLY A 221 17.16 -10.07 -6.61
N VAL A 222 17.81 -11.23 -6.68
CA VAL A 222 17.69 -12.15 -7.81
C VAL A 222 17.67 -13.58 -7.29
N ARG A 223 16.77 -14.39 -7.86
CA ARG A 223 16.61 -15.82 -7.56
C ARG A 223 16.56 -16.64 -8.85
N PRO A 224 17.72 -17.07 -9.39
CA PRO A 224 17.77 -18.07 -10.43
C PRO A 224 17.34 -19.45 -9.91
N MET A 225 16.64 -20.18 -10.76
CA MET A 225 16.22 -21.56 -10.59
C MET A 225 16.68 -22.37 -11.79
N TYR A 226 17.44 -23.45 -11.54
CA TYR A 226 17.84 -24.43 -12.55
C TYR A 226 17.00 -25.70 -12.40
N LYS A 227 16.31 -26.10 -13.47
CA LYS A 227 15.47 -27.31 -13.53
C LYS A 227 16.31 -28.50 -13.99
N TRP A 228 16.54 -29.46 -13.10
CA TRP A 228 17.24 -30.72 -13.42
C TRP A 228 16.31 -31.70 -14.14
N THR A 229 15.07 -31.77 -13.66
CA THR A 229 13.96 -32.56 -14.21
C THR A 229 12.67 -31.77 -14.03
N ASP A 230 11.54 -32.30 -14.48
CA ASP A 230 10.22 -31.67 -14.34
C ASP A 230 9.79 -31.46 -12.87
N THR A 231 10.39 -32.19 -11.92
CA THR A 231 10.04 -32.14 -10.50
C THR A 231 11.22 -31.85 -9.57
N MET A 232 12.43 -31.62 -10.10
CA MET A 232 13.63 -31.35 -9.29
C MET A 232 14.37 -30.12 -9.80
N SER A 233 14.66 -29.18 -8.89
CA SER A 233 15.36 -27.93 -9.19
C SER A 233 16.31 -27.52 -8.08
N THR A 234 17.29 -26.68 -8.43
CA THR A 234 18.13 -25.94 -7.47
C THR A 234 17.88 -24.45 -7.62
N LEU A 235 17.71 -23.76 -6.50
CA LEU A 235 17.53 -22.32 -6.44
C LEU A 235 18.67 -21.69 -5.65
N VAL A 236 19.09 -20.50 -6.09
CA VAL A 236 20.02 -19.65 -5.36
C VAL A 236 19.35 -18.29 -5.24
N GLU A 237 19.46 -17.63 -4.10
CA GLU A 237 18.93 -16.28 -3.89
C GLU A 237 20.06 -15.38 -3.42
N VAL A 238 20.15 -14.18 -4.02
CA VAL A 238 21.09 -13.13 -3.61
C VAL A 238 20.29 -11.84 -3.45
N GLY A 239 20.36 -11.26 -2.26
CA GLY A 239 19.73 -9.99 -1.92
C GLY A 239 20.74 -8.96 -1.44
N TYR A 240 20.45 -7.69 -1.70
CA TYR A 240 21.21 -6.54 -1.23
C TYR A 240 20.25 -5.43 -0.82
N ASP A 241 20.42 -4.92 0.40
CA ASP A 241 19.66 -3.81 0.95
C ASP A 241 20.59 -2.68 1.39
N ARG A 242 20.13 -1.45 1.18
CA ARG A 242 20.80 -0.24 1.67
C ARG A 242 19.78 0.80 2.08
N ILE A 243 19.90 1.28 3.31
CA ILE A 243 19.06 2.31 3.90
C ILE A 243 19.94 3.51 4.22
N LYS A 244 19.47 4.70 3.83
CA LYS A 244 20.07 5.99 4.17
C LYS A 244 19.09 6.77 5.03
N ASP A 245 19.49 7.10 6.26
CA ASP A 245 18.70 7.98 7.13
C ASP A 245 18.62 9.39 6.56
N GLN A 246 17.44 9.99 6.59
CA GLN A 246 17.26 11.38 6.13
C GLN A 246 18.01 12.37 7.03
N GLN A 247 17.93 12.18 8.36
CA GLN A 247 18.50 13.09 9.35
C GLN A 247 20.03 13.14 9.31
N THR A 248 20.66 11.97 9.33
CA THR A 248 22.11 11.84 9.52
C THR A 248 22.86 11.62 8.21
N GLY A 249 22.16 11.14 7.17
CA GLY A 249 22.77 10.68 5.93
C GLY A 249 23.60 9.39 6.07
N LEU A 250 23.64 8.80 7.27
CA LEU A 250 24.32 7.54 7.54
C LEU A 250 23.65 6.42 6.74
N LYS A 251 24.46 5.43 6.40
CA LYS A 251 24.07 4.27 5.59
C LYS A 251 24.46 3.01 6.34
N ASN A 252 23.58 2.01 6.34
CA ASN A 252 23.93 0.66 6.74
C ASN A 252 24.59 -0.12 5.58
#